data_AF-A0A2L0NF94-F1
#
_entry.id   AF-A0A2L0NF94-F1
#
_cell.length_a   1.000
_cell.length_b   1.000
_cell.length_c   1.000
_cell.angle_alpha   90.00
_cell.angle_beta   90.00
_cell.angle_gamma   90.00
#
_symmetry.space_group_name_H-M   'P 1'
#
loop_
_entity.id
_entity.type
_entity.pdbx_description
1 polymer ?
#
loop_
_entity_poly.entity_id
_entity_poly.type
_entity_poly.pdbx_seq_one_letter_code
_entity_poly.pdbx_strand_id
1 'polypeptide(L)' 'MCGLYPDSRAVRPTGRMIFYHLASLMIRPGTTTSPPIVLINRGVRAHLLELLGTDETRPRRLETQLPMCEVRG' A
#
# COMPACT_ATOMS: atom_id res chain seq x y z
N MET A 1 -2.67 20.68 -5.31
CA MET A 1 -2.17 19.29 -5.42
C MET A 1 -2.47 18.81 -6.83
N CYS A 2 -1.45 18.68 -7.69
CA CYS A 2 -1.61 18.06 -9.01
C CYS A 2 -1.61 16.54 -8.82
N GLY A 3 -2.79 15.91 -8.88
CA GLY A 3 -2.90 14.45 -8.83
C GLY A 3 -2.29 13.81 -10.08
N LEU A 4 -1.91 12.54 -9.98
CA LEU A 4 -1.35 11.71 -11.07
C LEU A 4 -2.40 11.31 -12.14
N TYR A 5 -3.48 12.09 -12.24
CA TYR A 5 -4.51 11.97 -13.26
C TYR A 5 -4.49 13.27 -14.07
N PRO A 6 -4.64 13.22 -15.40
CA PRO A 6 -4.57 14.43 -16.24
C PRO A 6 -5.62 15.48 -15.89
N ASP A 7 -6.63 15.12 -15.09
CA ASP A 7 -7.64 16.01 -14.55
C ASP A 7 -7.27 16.38 -13.10
N SER A 8 -6.61 17.53 -12.92
CA SER A 8 -6.09 18.07 -11.67
C SER A 8 -7.16 18.59 -10.70
N ARG A 9 -8.34 17.97 -10.69
CA ARG A 9 -9.47 18.32 -9.81
C ARG A 9 -9.30 17.70 -8.42
N ALA A 10 -9.55 18.50 -7.39
CA ALA A 10 -9.66 18.03 -6.00
C ALA A 10 -10.98 17.27 -5.80
N VAL A 11 -11.02 16.01 -6.21
CA VAL A 11 -12.14 15.08 -5.97
C VAL A 11 -11.73 14.03 -4.95
N ARG A 12 -12.71 13.51 -4.19
CA ARG A 12 -12.49 12.32 -3.36
C ARG A 12 -11.90 11.22 -4.26
N PRO A 13 -10.83 10.51 -3.84
CA PRO A 13 -10.30 9.40 -4.61
C PRO A 13 -11.44 8.44 -4.94
N THR A 14 -11.79 8.34 -6.20
CA THR A 14 -12.71 7.28 -6.65
C THR A 14 -11.95 5.96 -6.52
N GLY A 15 -12.63 4.84 -6.21
CA GLY A 15 -11.97 3.53 -6.09
C GLY A 15 -11.03 3.20 -7.26
N ARG A 16 -11.38 3.65 -8.48
CA ARG A 16 -10.54 3.57 -9.68
C ARG A 16 -9.14 4.18 -9.53
N MET A 17 -8.99 5.32 -8.85
CA MET A 17 -7.68 5.96 -8.62
C MET A 17 -6.82 5.13 -7.67
N ILE A 18 -7.43 4.59 -6.61
CA ILE A 18 -6.74 3.70 -5.66
C ILE A 18 -6.25 2.45 -6.40
N PHE A 19 -7.13 1.79 -7.17
CA PHE A 19 -6.76 0.59 -7.93
C PHE A 19 -5.72 0.84 -9.00
N TYR A 20 -5.76 1.99 -9.69
CA TYR A 20 -4.73 2.37 -10.66
C TYR A 20 -3.34 2.41 -10.04
N HIS A 21 -3.21 3.04 -8.87
CA HIS A 21 -1.93 3.09 -8.15
C HIS A 21 -1.52 1.75 -7.56
N LEU A 22 -2.46 0.98 -7.01
CA LEU A 22 -2.18 -0.37 -6.51
C LEU A 22 -1.70 -1.32 -7.63
N ALA A 23 -2.27 -1.20 -8.83
CA ALA A 23 -1.85 -2.01 -9.99
C ALA A 23 -0.43 -1.70 -10.47
N SER A 24 0.09 -0.50 -10.16
CA SER A 24 1.48 -0.11 -10.49
C SER A 24 2.51 -0.59 -9.46
N LEU A 25 2.08 -1.23 -8.38
CA LEU A 25 3.00 -1.71 -7.34
C LEU A 25 3.74 -2.94 -7.82
N MET A 26 5.06 -2.91 -7.67
CA MET A 26 5.89 -4.08 -7.87
C MET A 26 6.07 -4.82 -6.56
N ILE A 27 6.04 -6.15 -6.58
CA ILE A 27 6.34 -6.98 -5.42
C ILE A 27 7.66 -7.67 -5.68
N ARG A 28 8.60 -7.53 -4.74
CA ARG A 28 9.76 -8.39 -4.68
C ARG A 28 9.37 -9.62 -3.87
N PRO A 29 9.31 -10.82 -4.48
CA PRO A 29 8.98 -12.03 -3.76
C PRO A 29 10.00 -12.29 -2.64
N GLY A 30 9.51 -12.89 -1.56
CA GLY A 30 10.38 -13.30 -0.47
C GLY A 30 11.19 -14.54 -0.84
N THR A 31 12.23 -14.79 -0.06
CA THR A 31 12.98 -16.06 -0.04
C THR A 31 12.83 -16.69 1.34
N THR A 32 13.36 -17.90 1.53
CA THR A 32 13.37 -18.59 2.83
C THR A 32 13.90 -17.72 3.98
N THR A 33 14.82 -16.79 3.69
CA THR A 33 15.47 -15.92 4.69
C THR A 33 15.10 -14.45 4.57
N SER A 34 14.31 -14.06 3.56
CA SER A 34 13.98 -12.66 3.30
C SER A 34 12.47 -12.49 3.08
N PRO A 35 11.80 -11.61 3.83
CA PRO A 35 10.38 -11.39 3.63
C PRO A 35 10.10 -10.73 2.26
N PRO A 36 8.93 -10.97 1.65
CA PRO A 36 8.50 -10.24 0.46
C PRO A 36 8.37 -8.75 0.77
N ILE A 37 8.73 -7.91 -0.21
CA ILE A 37 8.70 -6.45 -0.05
C ILE A 37 7.89 -5.84 -1.18
N VAL A 38 6.93 -4.99 -0.83
CA VAL A 38 6.22 -4.15 -1.80
C VAL A 38 7.13 -2.99 -2.19
N LEU A 39 7.56 -2.96 -3.44
CA LEU A 39 8.36 -1.90 -4.03
C LEU A 39 7.43 -0.76 -4.45
N ILE A 40 7.18 0.14 -3.51
CA ILE A 40 6.36 1.34 -3.73
C ILE A 40 7.29 2.52 -4.04
N ASN A 41 7.16 3.13 -5.22
CA ASN A 41 7.81 4.40 -5.53
C ASN A 41 7.42 5.46 -4.49
N ARG A 42 8.38 6.25 -3.98
CA ARG A 42 8.12 7.31 -2.99
C ARG A 42 6.99 8.27 -3.39
N GLY A 43 6.90 8.65 -4.67
CA GLY A 43 5.81 9.51 -5.16
C GLY A 43 4.44 8.85 -5.11
N VAL A 44 4.37 7.57 -5.48
CA VAL A 44 3.13 6.76 -5.40
C VAL A 44 2.73 6.53 -3.94
N ARG A 45 3.70 6.31 -3.04
CA ARG A 45 3.45 6.16 -1.60
C ARG A 45 2.85 7.42 -0.99
N ALA A 46 3.50 8.57 -1.19
CA ALA A 46 3.02 9.84 -0.64
C ALA A 46 1.59 10.13 -1.11
N HIS A 47 1.32 9.90 -2.40
CA HIS A 47 -0.01 10.12 -2.94
C HIS A 47 -1.05 9.13 -2.42
N LEU A 48 -0.72 7.84 -2.29
CA LEU A 48 -1.64 6.87 -1.68
C LEU A 48 -1.96 7.22 -0.22
N LEU A 49 -0.97 7.64 0.56
CA LEU A 49 -1.18 8.06 1.96
C LEU A 49 -2.08 9.30 2.05
N GLU A 50 -1.86 10.28 1.17
CA GLU A 50 -2.72 11.46 1.04
C GLU A 50 -4.16 11.07 0.67
N LEU A 51 -4.34 10.23 -0.36
CA LEU A 51 -5.66 9.78 -0.82
C LEU A 51 -6.41 8.97 0.25
N LEU A 52 -5.68 8.15 1.03
CA LEU A 52 -6.26 7.33 2.09
C LEU A 52 -6.36 8.06 3.43
N GLY A 53 -5.90 9.31 3.53
CA GLY A 53 -5.84 10.07 4.78
C GLY A 53 -5.10 9.31 5.89
N THR A 54 -4.02 8.61 5.53
CA THR A 54 -3.28 7.72 6.44
C THR A 54 -1.90 8.30 6.74
N ASP A 55 -1.53 8.28 8.02
CA ASP A 55 -0.21 8.69 8.50
C ASP A 55 0.70 7.45 8.60
N GLU A 56 1.81 7.44 7.85
CA GLU A 56 2.78 6.33 7.88
C GLU A 56 3.51 6.20 9.22
N THR A 57 3.57 7.27 10.02
CA THR A 57 4.17 7.25 11.36
C THR A 57 3.24 6.64 12.40
N ARG A 58 1.95 6.51 12.06
CA ARG A 58 0.90 5.90 12.89
C ARG A 58 0.14 4.84 12.11
N PRO A 59 0.81 3.71 11.75
CA PRO A 59 0.13 2.62 11.09
C PRO A 59 -1.04 2.15 11.98
N ARG A 60 -2.23 2.00 11.37
CA ARG A 60 -3.35 1.33 12.06
C ARG A 60 -2.85 -0.06 12.47
N ARG A 61 -2.86 -0.34 13.79
CA ARG A 61 -2.44 -1.64 14.32
C ARG A 61 -3.37 -2.69 13.71
N LEU A 62 -2.84 -3.52 12.82
CA LEU A 62 -3.52 -4.72 12.39
C LEU A 62 -3.50 -5.63 13.63
N GLU A 63 -4.65 -5.84 14.27
CA GLU A 63 -4.81 -6.92 15.25
C GLU A 63 -4.78 -8.23 14.47
N THR A 64 -3.60 -8.62 14.01
CA THR A 64 -3.41 -9.89 13.31
C THR A 64 -3.46 -11.00 14.34
N GLN A 65 -4.65 -11.54 14.59
CA GLN A 65 -4.78 -12.90 15.10
C GLN A 65 -4.30 -13.84 13.99
N LEU A 66 -2.99 -14.03 13.85
CA LEU A 66 -2.47 -15.16 13.08
C LEU A 66 -2.61 -16.40 13.98
N PRO A 67 -3.40 -17.42 13.62
CA PRO A 67 -3.21 -18.73 14.22
C PRO A 67 -1.80 -19.18 13.84
N MET A 68 -0.94 -19.33 14.86
CA MET A 68 0.29 -20.11 14.76
C MET A 68 -0.08 -21.45 14.11
N CYS A 69 0.34 -21.67 12.87
CA CYS A 69 0.35 -23.02 12.32
C CYS A 69 1.44 -23.78 13.10
N GLU A 70 1.03 -24.51 14.14
CA GLU A 70 1.90 -25.46 14.79
C GLU A 70 2.36 -26.50 13.76
N VAL A 71 3.64 -26.44 13.40
CA VAL A 71 4.30 -27.54 12.69
C VAL A 71 4.47 -28.65 13.71
N ARG A 72 3.52 -29.58 13.74
CA ARG A 72 3.61 -30.81 14.53
C ARG A 72 4.72 -31.67 13.93
N GLY A 73 5.69 -32.02 14.78
CA GLY A 73 6.85 -32.84 14.43
C GLY A 73 6.55 -34.30 14.14
#